data_AF-A0A9E1JGG4-F1
#
_entry.id   AF-A0A9E1JGG4-F1
#
_cell.length_a   1.000
_cell.length_b   1.000
_cell.length_c   1.000
_cell.angle_alpha   90.00
_cell.angle_beta   90.00
_cell.angle_gamma   90.00
#
_symmetry.space_group_name_H-M   'P 1'
#
loop_
_entity.id
_entity.type
_entity.pdbx_description
1 polymer ?
#
loop_
_entity_poly.entity_id
_entity_poly.type
_entity_poly.pdbx_seq_one_letter_code
_entity_poly.pdbx_strand_id
1 'polypeptide(L)'
;MKNITIFTIVAILVFFTNAWAQQQVGLLKSVSGDVKIKRGESFVEANQGLQIMNTDTLITSYNGYAGIIFDDGTTITIGPETEFIINDYKFEPGIEAYAFSMYLKKGAAIYNSGKIGKLSPESVNLSTPRGSVGIRGTRFIIKVD
;
A
#
# COMPACT_ATOMS: atom_id res chain seq x y z
N MET A 1 -36.94 -4.18 -41.20
CA MET A 1 -35.73 -4.97 -40.87
C MET A 1 -34.43 -4.14 -40.72
N LYS A 2 -34.43 -2.81 -40.86
CA LYS A 2 -33.24 -1.94 -40.67
C LYS A 2 -33.08 -1.37 -39.24
N ASN A 3 -34.14 -1.38 -38.45
CA ASN A 3 -34.18 -0.71 -37.14
C ASN A 3 -33.76 -1.65 -35.98
N ILE A 4 -33.79 -2.97 -36.22
CA ILE A 4 -33.38 -3.98 -35.23
C ILE A 4 -31.84 -4.04 -35.15
N THR A 5 -31.14 -3.89 -36.27
CA THR A 5 -29.66 -3.89 -36.31
C THR A 5 -29.05 -2.65 -35.65
N ILE A 6 -29.74 -1.51 -35.68
CA ILE A 6 -29.30 -0.27 -35.00
C ILE A 6 -29.44 -0.40 -33.48
N PHE A 7 -30.46 -1.11 -33.00
CA PHE A 7 -30.64 -1.36 -31.56
C PHE A 7 -29.58 -2.30 -30.98
N THR A 8 -29.03 -3.22 -31.79
CA THR A 8 -27.96 -4.14 -31.37
C THR A 8 -26.58 -3.46 -31.25
N ILE A 9 -26.32 -2.38 -32.01
CA ILE A 9 -25.02 -1.68 -31.98
C ILE A 9 -24.90 -0.74 -30.78
N VAL A 10 -26.01 -0.21 -30.26
CA VAL A 10 -26.01 0.68 -29.07
C VAL A 10 -25.84 -0.10 -27.76
N ALA A 11 -26.19 -1.40 -27.73
CA ALA A 11 -26.10 -2.24 -26.54
C ALA A 11 -24.67 -2.69 -26.17
N ILE A 12 -23.67 -2.46 -27.03
CA ILE A 12 -22.28 -2.90 -26.82
C ILE A 12 -21.39 -1.80 -26.23
N LEU A 13 -21.88 -0.55 -26.11
CA LEU A 13 -21.04 0.62 -25.78
C LEU A 13 -20.99 1.03 -24.30
N VAL A 14 -21.59 0.27 -23.38
CA VAL A 14 -21.71 0.68 -21.95
C VAL A 14 -20.91 -0.20 -20.97
N PHE A 15 -20.11 -1.14 -21.45
CA PHE A 15 -19.09 -1.77 -20.58
C PHE A 15 -17.84 -0.88 -20.47
N PHE A 16 -18.00 0.34 -19.95
CA PHE A 16 -16.91 1.02 -19.26
C PHE A 16 -16.73 0.29 -17.93
N THR A 17 -15.98 -0.81 -17.96
CA THR A 17 -15.38 -1.30 -16.72
C THR A 17 -14.47 -0.18 -16.24
N ASN A 18 -14.88 0.51 -15.18
CA ASN A 18 -13.97 1.37 -14.45
C ASN A 18 -12.85 0.45 -13.97
N ALA A 19 -11.72 0.45 -14.68
CA ALA A 19 -10.48 -0.05 -14.15
C ALA A 19 -10.10 0.96 -13.08
N TRP A 20 -10.43 0.66 -11.82
CA TRP A 20 -9.91 1.40 -10.68
C TRP A 20 -8.40 1.14 -10.68
N ALA A 21 -7.67 2.00 -11.39
CA ALA A 21 -6.23 1.95 -11.41
C ALA A 21 -5.78 2.20 -9.98
N GLN A 22 -5.21 1.15 -9.37
CA GLN A 22 -4.71 1.22 -8.02
C GLN A 22 -3.57 2.25 -8.00
N GLN A 23 -3.75 3.34 -7.26
CA GLN A 23 -2.82 4.46 -7.25
C GLN A 23 -1.45 4.00 -6.73
N GLN A 24 -0.38 4.37 -7.43
CA GLN A 24 0.98 4.19 -6.94
C GLN A 24 1.22 5.07 -5.72
N VAL A 25 1.86 4.52 -4.69
CA VAL A 25 2.08 5.19 -3.40
C VAL A 25 3.56 5.18 -2.97
N GLY A 26 4.39 4.44 -3.70
CA GLY A 26 5.81 4.32 -3.41
C GLY A 26 6.48 3.23 -4.24
N LEU A 27 7.64 2.77 -3.75
CA LEU A 27 8.45 1.75 -4.39
C LEU A 27 9.20 0.86 -3.38
N LEU A 28 9.55 -0.33 -3.82
CA LEU A 28 10.48 -1.21 -3.11
C LEU A 28 11.92 -0.74 -3.33
N LYS A 29 12.55 -0.25 -2.27
CA LYS A 29 13.96 0.16 -2.27
C LYS A 29 14.90 -1.04 -2.25
N SER A 30 14.55 -2.07 -1.49
CA SER A 30 15.39 -3.25 -1.30
C SER A 30 14.51 -4.46 -1.03
N VAL A 31 14.88 -5.60 -1.60
CA VAL A 31 14.25 -6.90 -1.34
C VAL A 31 15.35 -7.92 -1.11
N SER A 32 15.19 -8.78 -0.12
CA SER A 32 16.07 -9.91 0.16
C SER A 32 15.25 -11.10 0.60
N GLY A 33 15.59 -12.30 0.13
CA GLY A 33 14.82 -13.52 0.40
C GLY A 33 13.48 -13.55 -0.34
N ASP A 34 12.55 -14.36 0.15
CA ASP A 34 11.23 -14.52 -0.47
C ASP A 34 10.23 -13.48 0.08
N VAL A 35 9.82 -12.59 -0.82
CA VAL A 35 8.84 -11.53 -0.55
C VAL A 35 7.83 -11.50 -1.68
N LYS A 36 6.55 -11.47 -1.32
CA LYS A 36 5.43 -11.43 -2.26
C LYS A 36 4.54 -10.25 -1.94
N ILE A 37 3.97 -9.67 -2.99
CA ILE A 37 2.94 -8.64 -2.86
C ILE A 37 1.63 -9.25 -3.33
N LYS A 38 0.64 -9.28 -2.44
CA LYS A 38 -0.74 -9.55 -2.83
C LYS A 38 -1.39 -8.23 -3.24
N ARG A 39 -1.88 -8.18 -4.47
CA ARG A 39 -2.57 -7.04 -5.10
C ARG A 39 -3.94 -7.50 -5.59
N GLY A 40 -4.98 -7.14 -4.85
CA GLY A 40 -6.30 -7.74 -5.02
C GLY A 40 -6.24 -9.26 -4.88
N GLU A 41 -6.68 -9.99 -5.92
CA GLU A 41 -6.66 -11.46 -5.96
C GLU A 41 -5.36 -12.04 -6.55
N SER A 42 -4.43 -11.20 -7.02
CA SER A 42 -3.19 -11.63 -7.66
C SER A 42 -1.98 -11.50 -6.76
N PHE A 43 -0.95 -12.30 -7.02
CA PHE A 43 0.36 -12.17 -6.39
C PHE A 43 1.38 -11.67 -7.42
N VAL A 44 2.23 -10.75 -6.96
CA VAL A 44 3.35 -10.19 -7.72
C VAL A 44 4.63 -10.47 -6.94
N GLU A 45 5.66 -10.93 -7.63
CA GLU A 45 6.99 -11.07 -7.01
C GLU A 45 7.57 -9.71 -6.66
N ALA A 46 8.03 -9.57 -5.42
CA ALA A 46 8.67 -8.35 -4.98
C ALA A 46 10.09 -8.27 -5.54
N ASN A 47 10.31 -7.31 -6.43
CA ASN A 47 11.64 -6.99 -6.94
C ASN A 47 12.02 -5.57 -6.55
N GLN A 48 13.32 -5.31 -6.42
CA GLN A 48 13.79 -3.94 -6.19
C GLN A 48 13.34 -3.03 -7.35
N GLY A 49 12.85 -1.84 -7.00
CA GLY A 49 12.30 -0.86 -7.94
C GLY A 49 10.82 -1.09 -8.30
N LEU A 50 10.21 -2.19 -7.87
CA LEU A 50 8.79 -2.44 -8.10
C LEU A 50 7.93 -1.37 -7.40
N GLN A 51 6.92 -0.88 -8.12
CA GLN A 51 5.95 0.08 -7.61
C GLN A 51 5.01 -0.57 -6.59
N ILE A 52 4.86 0.11 -5.45
CA ILE A 52 3.86 -0.21 -4.45
C ILE A 52 2.60 0.58 -4.76
N MET A 53 1.46 -0.10 -4.71
CA MET A 53 0.15 0.47 -4.96
C MET A 53 -0.65 0.53 -3.67
N ASN A 54 -1.58 1.48 -3.56
CA ASN A 54 -2.49 1.58 -2.40
C ASN A 54 -3.28 0.26 -2.25
N THR A 55 -3.56 -0.27 -1.06
CA THR A 55 -4.18 -1.61 -0.86
C THR A 55 -3.28 -2.84 -1.10
N ASP A 56 -2.00 -2.65 -1.44
CA ASP A 56 -1.05 -3.76 -1.50
C ASP A 56 -0.81 -4.38 -0.11
N THR A 57 -0.67 -5.71 -0.09
CA THR A 57 -0.25 -6.47 1.09
C THR A 57 1.11 -7.11 0.82
N LEU A 58 2.11 -6.77 1.61
CA LEU A 58 3.44 -7.34 1.54
C LEU A 58 3.58 -8.51 2.52
N ILE A 59 4.05 -9.64 2.02
CA ILE A 59 4.19 -10.89 2.74
C ILE A 59 5.64 -11.34 2.62
N THR A 60 6.32 -11.54 3.75
CA THR A 60 7.67 -12.07 3.80
C THR A 60 7.68 -13.47 4.40
N SER A 61 8.52 -14.33 3.83
CA SER A 61 8.82 -15.66 4.39
C SER A 61 9.86 -15.56 5.52
N TYR A 62 10.31 -16.70 6.07
CA TYR A 62 11.25 -16.76 7.20
C TYR A 62 12.63 -16.12 6.93
N ASN A 63 13.01 -15.93 5.67
CA ASN A 63 14.25 -15.26 5.24
C ASN A 63 13.98 -13.93 4.50
N GLY A 64 12.73 -13.49 4.47
CA GLY A 64 12.28 -12.36 3.67
C GLY A 64 12.46 -11.03 4.39
N TYR A 65 12.97 -10.03 3.67
CA TYR A 65 13.10 -8.65 4.11
C TYR A 65 12.76 -7.72 2.96
N ALA A 66 12.05 -6.63 3.25
CA ALA A 66 11.78 -5.60 2.26
C ALA A 66 11.86 -4.20 2.86
N GLY A 67 12.41 -3.27 2.09
CA GLY A 67 12.45 -1.85 2.38
C GLY A 67 11.58 -1.10 1.39
N ILE A 68 10.65 -0.30 1.88
CA ILE A 68 9.70 0.50 1.10
C ILE A 68 10.01 1.97 1.32
N ILE A 69 9.96 2.77 0.25
CA ILE A 69 9.92 4.23 0.32
C ILE A 69 8.58 4.68 -0.26
N PHE A 70 7.82 5.46 0.50
CA PHE A 70 6.59 6.10 0.06
C PHE A 70 6.85 7.49 -0.53
N ASP A 71 5.91 8.01 -1.31
CA ASP A 71 6.08 9.30 -2.01
C ASP A 71 6.24 10.51 -1.07
N ASP A 72 5.74 10.41 0.17
CA ASP A 72 5.92 11.42 1.21
C ASP A 72 7.31 11.36 1.87
N GLY A 73 8.14 10.38 1.49
CA GLY A 73 9.47 10.12 2.04
C GLY A 73 9.47 9.21 3.27
N THR A 74 8.32 8.69 3.71
CA THR A 74 8.26 7.69 4.77
C THR A 74 9.01 6.43 4.31
N THR A 75 9.79 5.84 5.20
CA THR A 75 10.44 4.55 4.93
C THR A 75 9.96 3.49 5.89
N ILE A 76 9.62 2.32 5.37
CA ILE A 76 9.22 1.15 6.17
C ILE A 76 10.11 -0.01 5.80
N THR A 77 10.68 -0.67 6.80
CA THR A 77 11.41 -1.92 6.62
C THR A 77 10.64 -3.03 7.31
N ILE A 78 10.25 -4.07 6.56
CA ILE A 78 9.62 -5.27 7.10
C ILE A 78 10.63 -6.42 7.18
N GLY A 79 10.55 -7.16 8.27
CA GLY A 79 11.42 -8.31 8.55
C GLY A 79 10.78 -9.64 8.13
N PRO A 80 11.31 -10.78 8.62
CA PRO A 80 10.79 -12.10 8.35
C PRO A 80 9.37 -12.32 8.84
N GLU A 81 8.69 -13.30 8.25
CA GLU A 81 7.36 -13.79 8.65
C GLU A 81 6.31 -12.68 8.84
N THR A 82 6.43 -11.62 8.07
CA THR A 82 5.65 -10.39 8.20
C THR A 82 4.52 -10.35 7.19
N GLU A 83 3.34 -9.92 7.64
CA GLU A 83 2.21 -9.58 6.76
C GLU A 83 1.82 -8.12 7.07
N PHE A 84 2.20 -7.23 6.15
CA PHE A 84 2.02 -5.79 6.26
C PHE A 84 1.10 -5.28 5.15
N ILE A 85 0.07 -4.54 5.54
CA ILE A 85 -1.02 -4.11 4.66
C ILE A 85 -1.05 -2.59 4.62
N ILE A 86 -1.12 -2.04 3.42
CA ILE A 86 -1.38 -0.62 3.20
C ILE A 86 -2.88 -0.48 3.00
N ASN A 87 -3.61 0.07 3.97
CA ASN A 87 -5.07 0.20 3.85
C ASN A 87 -5.46 1.42 3.02
N ASP A 88 -4.79 2.54 3.28
CA ASP A 88 -4.99 3.77 2.56
C ASP A 88 -3.73 4.62 2.58
N TYR A 89 -3.47 5.31 1.48
CA TYR A 89 -2.39 6.26 1.35
C TYR A 89 -2.79 7.37 0.39
N LYS A 90 -2.64 8.60 0.85
CA LYS A 90 -2.87 9.81 0.08
C LYS A 90 -1.84 10.87 0.47
N PHE A 91 -1.16 11.42 -0.52
CA PHE A 91 -0.20 12.51 -0.34
C PHE A 91 -0.40 13.59 -1.41
N GLU A 92 -1.31 14.52 -1.15
CA GLU A 92 -1.62 15.64 -2.05
C GLU A 92 -1.37 16.98 -1.33
N PRO A 93 -0.10 17.42 -1.24
CA PRO A 93 0.24 18.63 -0.49
C PRO A 93 -0.35 19.92 -1.08
N GLY A 94 -0.69 19.94 -2.37
CA GLY A 94 -1.28 21.11 -3.02
C GLY A 94 -2.70 21.45 -2.56
N ILE A 95 -3.44 20.48 -2.02
CA ILE A 95 -4.80 20.66 -1.49
C ILE A 95 -4.95 20.17 -0.04
N GLU A 96 -3.82 19.98 0.65
CA GLU A 96 -3.75 19.52 2.04
C GLU A 96 -4.50 18.21 2.32
N ALA A 97 -4.57 17.31 1.33
CA ALA A 97 -5.22 16.02 1.49
C ALA A 97 -4.19 14.92 1.79
N TYR A 98 -4.25 14.40 3.02
CA TYR A 98 -3.31 13.40 3.53
C TYR A 98 -4.02 12.23 4.18
N ALA A 99 -3.58 11.01 3.89
CA ALA A 99 -3.99 9.78 4.57
C ALA A 99 -2.83 8.80 4.56
N PHE A 100 -2.60 8.10 5.68
CA PHE A 100 -1.66 7.00 5.72
C PHE A 100 -2.09 5.98 6.78
N SER A 101 -2.94 5.04 6.36
CA SER A 101 -3.44 3.95 7.19
C SER A 101 -2.74 2.65 6.83
N MET A 102 -2.12 2.04 7.83
CA MET A 102 -1.38 0.79 7.71
C MET A 102 -1.88 -0.23 8.73
N TYR A 103 -1.74 -1.50 8.40
CA TYR A 103 -2.00 -2.60 9.32
C TYR A 103 -0.85 -3.62 9.31
N LEU A 104 -0.27 -3.87 10.47
CA LEU A 104 0.71 -4.94 10.67
C LEU A 104 0.00 -6.11 11.36
N LYS A 105 -0.26 -7.16 10.60
CA LYS A 105 -0.98 -8.34 11.11
C LYS A 105 -0.09 -9.22 11.98
N LYS A 106 1.16 -9.43 11.56
CA LYS A 106 2.18 -10.20 12.25
C LYS A 106 3.59 -9.81 11.78
N GLY A 107 4.61 -10.21 12.53
CA GLY A 107 6.01 -10.00 12.22
C GLY A 107 6.52 -8.67 12.75
N ALA A 108 7.49 -8.06 12.07
CA ALA A 108 8.16 -6.86 12.56
C ALA A 108 8.34 -5.80 11.46
N ALA A 109 8.18 -4.55 11.86
CA ALA A 109 8.42 -3.41 10.99
C ALA A 109 9.20 -2.30 11.70
N ILE A 110 10.08 -1.64 10.96
CA ILE A 110 10.73 -0.39 11.36
C ILE A 110 10.10 0.72 10.52
N TYR A 111 9.51 1.69 11.19
CA TYR A 111 8.88 2.85 10.55
C TYR A 111 9.71 4.10 10.81
N ASN A 112 9.85 4.95 9.80
CA ASN A 112 10.46 6.27 9.91
C ASN A 112 9.62 7.31 9.18
N SER A 113 9.08 8.28 9.93
CA SER A 113 8.14 9.29 9.42
C SER A 113 8.66 10.10 8.24
N GLY A 114 7.83 10.20 7.20
CA GLY A 114 7.95 11.14 6.10
C GLY A 114 7.23 12.47 6.36
N LYS A 115 6.84 13.14 5.27
CA LYS A 115 6.19 14.46 5.29
C LYS A 115 4.79 14.41 5.89
N ILE A 116 3.99 13.35 5.65
CA ILE A 116 2.63 13.29 6.22
C ILE A 116 2.71 13.31 7.75
N GLY A 117 3.60 12.51 8.34
CA GLY A 117 3.79 12.48 9.79
C GLY A 117 4.27 13.79 10.42
N LYS A 118 4.69 14.78 9.62
CA LYS A 118 5.04 16.14 10.06
C LYS A 118 3.94 17.16 9.78
N LEU A 119 3.30 17.06 8.60
CA LEU A 119 2.29 18.02 8.13
C LEU A 119 0.90 17.73 8.72
N SER A 120 0.55 16.45 8.85
CA SER A 120 -0.72 15.97 9.39
C SER A 120 -0.50 14.66 10.16
N PRO A 121 0.07 14.74 11.39
CA PRO A 121 0.36 13.56 12.21
C PRO A 121 -0.87 12.67 12.47
N GLU A 122 -2.04 13.27 12.62
CA GLU A 122 -3.32 12.59 12.82
C GLU A 122 -3.75 11.72 11.63
N SER A 123 -3.26 12.00 10.43
CA SER A 123 -3.51 11.20 9.24
C SER A 123 -2.64 9.93 9.15
N VAL A 124 -1.63 9.79 10.03
CA VAL A 124 -0.80 8.59 10.09
C VAL A 124 -1.26 7.66 11.19
N ASN A 125 -1.74 6.48 10.80
CA ASN A 125 -2.17 5.44 11.73
C ASN A 125 -1.58 4.08 11.35
N LEU A 126 -0.97 3.43 12.33
CA LEU A 126 -0.55 2.03 12.23
C LEU A 126 -1.38 1.20 13.21
N SER A 127 -2.09 0.21 12.70
CA SER A 127 -2.90 -0.69 13.51
C SER A 127 -2.36 -2.12 13.49
N THR A 128 -2.69 -2.87 14.53
CA THR A 128 -2.31 -4.27 14.74
C THR A 128 -3.50 -5.00 15.35
N PRO A 129 -3.52 -6.35 15.36
CA PRO A 129 -4.56 -7.11 16.07
C PRO A 129 -4.72 -6.72 17.55
N ARG A 130 -3.67 -6.18 18.18
CA ARG A 130 -3.67 -5.81 19.62
C ARG A 130 -3.99 -4.34 19.88
N GLY A 131 -4.11 -3.50 18.86
CA GLY A 131 -4.43 -2.08 19.01
C GLY A 131 -3.80 -1.20 17.93
N SER A 132 -3.97 0.13 18.08
CA SER A 132 -3.45 1.14 17.16
C SER A 132 -2.34 1.99 17.78
N VAL A 133 -1.49 2.52 16.91
CA VAL A 133 -0.35 3.38 17.23
C VAL A 133 -0.53 4.69 16.47
N GLY A 134 -0.77 5.77 17.22
CA GLY A 134 -0.76 7.13 16.69
C GLY A 134 0.68 7.64 16.57
N ILE A 135 1.02 8.25 15.43
CA ILE A 135 2.41 8.60 15.09
C ILE A 135 2.53 10.12 14.98
N ARG A 136 3.40 10.73 15.80
CA ARG A 136 3.66 12.18 15.82
C ARG A 136 5.12 12.51 15.48
N GLY A 137 5.58 12.05 14.32
CA GLY A 137 6.91 12.39 13.78
C GLY A 137 8.07 11.66 14.45
N THR A 138 8.08 10.31 14.39
CA THR A 138 9.06 9.48 15.12
C THR A 138 9.55 8.30 14.27
N ARG A 139 10.73 7.78 14.62
CA ARG A 139 11.21 6.48 14.18
C ARG A 139 10.94 5.45 15.28
N PHE A 140 10.26 4.37 14.96
CA PHE A 140 9.97 3.31 15.93
C PHE A 140 10.06 1.92 15.29
N ILE A 141 10.15 0.92 16.16
CA ILE A 141 10.10 -0.48 15.80
C ILE A 141 8.83 -1.05 16.40
N ILE A 142 8.11 -1.85 15.63
CA ILE A 142 6.93 -2.58 16.08
C ILE A 142 7.10 -4.06 15.76
N LYS A 143 6.63 -4.90 16.68
CA LYS A 143 6.59 -6.35 16.52
C LYS A 143 5.25 -6.88 16.99
N VAL A 144 4.68 -7.80 16.21
CA VAL A 144 3.44 -8.50 16.52
C VAL A 144 3.72 -9.99 16.39
N ASP A 145 3.62 -10.69 17.53
CA ASP A 145 3.69 -12.15 17.61
C ASP A 145 2.31 -12.79 17.42
#